data_AF-A0A516V6T1-F1
#
_entry.id   AF-A0A516V6T1-F1
#
_cell.length_a   1.000
_cell.length_b   1.000
_cell.length_c   1.000
_cell.angle_alpha   90.00
_cell.angle_beta   90.00
_cell.angle_gamma   90.00
#
_symmetry.space_group_name_H-M   'P 1'
#
loop_
_entity.id
_entity.type
_entity.pdbx_description
1 polymer ?
#
loop_
_entity_poly.entity_id
_entity_poly.type
_entity_poly.pdbx_seq_one_letter_code
_entity_poly.pdbx_strand_id
1 'polypeptide(L)'
;MKTYDIQGPNGRLLAFEIGNTFTSRRRVCAIAANIPGAKVTRAPKVFSWLRESSFCEFIVDEQLFEIEEPFGDSGRYWIGPVPPRFLDVTEKVRDVFRSAK
;
A
#
# COMPACT_ATOMS: atom_id res chain seq x y z
N MET A 1 4.27 -2.35 11.51
CA MET A 1 5.07 -3.41 10.85
C MET A 1 6.34 -2.81 10.25
N LYS A 2 7.31 -3.63 9.82
CA LYS A 2 8.51 -3.11 9.14
C LYS A 2 8.16 -2.62 7.73
N THR A 3 8.45 -1.36 7.45
CA THR A 3 8.35 -0.74 6.12
C THR A 3 9.73 -0.67 5.47
N TYR A 4 9.76 -0.73 4.14
CA TYR A 4 10.95 -0.51 3.32
C TYR A 4 10.66 0.65 2.39
N ASP A 5 11.31 1.78 2.63
CA ASP A 5 11.03 3.01 1.91
C ASP A 5 11.63 2.96 0.50
N ILE A 6 10.85 3.38 -0.50
CA ILE A 6 11.32 3.58 -1.87
C ILE A 6 11.44 5.08 -2.06
N GLN A 7 12.68 5.56 -2.10
CA GLN A 7 13.00 6.97 -2.27
C GLN A 7 13.30 7.28 -3.73
N GLY A 8 12.93 8.47 -4.18
CA GLY A 8 13.37 8.98 -5.48
C GLY A 8 14.73 9.70 -5.41
N PRO A 9 15.18 10.32 -6.52
CA PRO A 9 16.54 10.88 -6.65
C PRO A 9 16.89 11.98 -5.63
N ASN A 10 15.89 12.64 -5.05
CA ASN A 10 16.03 13.69 -4.04
C ASN A 10 15.90 13.19 -2.60
N GLY A 11 15.88 11.87 -2.38
CA GLY A 11 15.68 11.26 -1.07
C GLY A 11 14.24 11.31 -0.53
N ARG A 12 13.30 11.90 -1.28
CA ARG A 12 11.89 11.95 -0.88
C ARG A 12 11.21 10.60 -1.07
N LEU A 13 10.29 10.28 -0.17
CA LEU A 13 9.51 9.05 -0.21
C LEU A 13 8.56 9.06 -1.43
N LEU A 14 8.75 8.09 -2.32
CA LEU A 14 7.90 7.86 -3.49
C LEU A 14 6.80 6.84 -3.17
N ALA A 15 7.21 5.72 -2.58
CA ALA A 15 6.38 4.57 -2.22
C ALA A 15 7.07 3.81 -1.07
N PHE A 16 6.47 2.74 -0.59
CA PHE A 16 7.12 1.86 0.38
C PHE A 16 6.59 0.44 0.24
N GLU A 17 7.34 -0.50 0.81
CA GLU A 17 6.96 -1.90 0.84
C GLU A 17 6.76 -2.39 2.28
N ILE A 18 5.96 -3.45 2.43
CA ILE A 18 5.78 -4.18 3.69
C ILE A 18 5.94 -5.67 3.45
N GLY A 19 6.40 -6.44 4.45
CA GLY A 19 6.50 -7.89 4.32
C GLY A 19 5.13 -8.59 4.21
N ASN A 20 5.01 -9.58 3.32
CA ASN A 20 3.77 -10.35 3.12
C ASN A 20 3.72 -11.68 3.90
N THR A 21 4.83 -12.15 4.50
CA THR A 21 4.92 -13.46 5.17
C THR A 21 3.85 -13.69 6.25
N PHE A 22 3.50 -12.66 7.01
CA PHE A 22 2.50 -12.72 8.10
C PHE A 22 1.34 -11.74 7.90
N THR A 23 1.24 -11.14 6.71
CA THR A 23 0.26 -10.07 6.44
C THR A 23 -0.55 -10.49 5.22
N SER A 24 -1.84 -10.77 5.40
CA SER A 24 -2.71 -11.13 4.27
C SER A 24 -3.15 -9.91 3.47
N ARG A 25 -3.43 -10.06 2.17
CA ARG A 25 -4.02 -9.01 1.32
C ARG A 25 -5.22 -8.30 1.96
N ARG A 26 -6.09 -9.06 2.66
CA ARG A 26 -7.23 -8.50 3.41
C ARG A 26 -6.80 -7.64 4.59
N ARG A 27 -5.83 -8.10 5.38
CA ARG A 27 -5.29 -7.33 6.52
C ARG A 27 -4.67 -6.03 6.05
N VAL A 28 -3.90 -6.09 4.97
CA VAL A 28 -3.23 -4.92 4.38
C VAL A 28 -4.24 -3.89 3.89
N CYS A 29 -5.29 -4.31 3.18
CA CYS A 29 -6.35 -3.41 2.75
C CYS A 29 -7.17 -2.85 3.93
N ALA A 30 -7.37 -3.64 5.00
CA ALA A 30 -8.01 -3.16 6.22
C ALA A 30 -7.16 -2.11 6.96
N ILE A 31 -5.83 -2.21 6.92
CA ILE A 31 -4.95 -1.16 7.45
C ILE A 31 -5.11 0.13 6.64
N ALA A 32 -5.14 0.04 5.30
CA ALA A 32 -5.39 1.20 4.45
C ALA A 32 -6.74 1.88 4.74
N ALA A 33 -7.78 1.09 5.02
CA ALA A 33 -9.10 1.59 5.41
C ALA A 33 -9.11 2.37 6.75
N ASN A 34 -8.12 2.13 7.63
CA ASN A 34 -8.00 2.83 8.92
C ASN A 34 -7.20 4.13 8.85
N ILE A 35 -6.65 4.49 7.68
CA ILE A 35 -5.98 5.77 7.50
C ILE A 35 -7.04 6.88 7.63
N PRO A 36 -6.84 7.90 8.49
CA PRO A 36 -7.79 9.00 8.62
C PRO A 36 -8.06 9.68 7.27
N GLY A 37 -9.34 9.79 6.89
CA GLY A 37 -9.74 10.37 5.61
C GLY A 37 -9.64 9.43 4.41
N ALA A 38 -9.25 8.15 4.61
CA ALA A 38 -9.16 7.21 3.51
C ALA A 38 -10.53 6.72 3.03
N LYS A 39 -10.64 6.55 1.71
CA LYS A 39 -11.76 5.89 1.05
C LYS A 39 -11.25 4.73 0.21
N VAL A 40 -11.52 3.50 0.63
CA VAL A 40 -11.21 2.30 -0.16
C VAL A 40 -12.15 2.23 -1.37
N THR A 41 -11.58 2.23 -2.57
CA THR A 41 -12.30 2.14 -3.86
C THR A 41 -12.29 0.73 -4.43
N ARG A 42 -11.28 -0.09 -4.07
CA ARG A 42 -11.17 -1.50 -4.44
C ARG A 42 -10.64 -2.30 -3.28
N ALA A 43 -11.27 -3.45 -3.01
CA ALA A 43 -10.86 -4.39 -1.97
C ALA A 43 -10.66 -5.79 -2.56
N PRO A 44 -9.81 -6.63 -1.93
CA PRO A 44 -9.56 -7.97 -2.44
C PRO A 44 -10.82 -8.84 -2.39
N LYS A 45 -11.24 -9.35 -3.55
CA LYS A 45 -12.40 -10.25 -3.69
C LYS A 45 -12.12 -11.62 -3.06
N VAL A 46 -13.15 -12.23 -2.50
CA VAL A 46 -13.10 -13.64 -2.05
C VAL A 46 -12.86 -14.53 -3.27
N PHE A 47 -11.89 -15.45 -3.21
CA PHE A 47 -11.50 -16.38 -4.29
C PHE A 47 -10.81 -15.77 -5.55
N SER A 48 -10.41 -14.49 -5.56
CA SER A 48 -9.71 -13.86 -6.71
C SER A 48 -8.17 -13.86 -6.62
N TRP A 49 -7.58 -14.78 -5.86
CA TRP A 49 -6.14 -14.78 -5.53
C TRP A 49 -5.19 -14.97 -6.72
N LEU A 50 -5.68 -15.37 -7.90
CA LEU A 50 -4.84 -15.84 -9.01
C LEU A 50 -4.54 -14.83 -10.13
N ARG A 51 -5.15 -13.62 -10.16
CA ARG A 51 -5.03 -12.77 -11.38
C ARG A 51 -4.83 -11.27 -11.18
N GLU A 52 -4.96 -10.74 -9.96
CA GLU A 52 -4.87 -9.30 -9.72
C GLU A 52 -3.54 -8.99 -8.99
N SER A 53 -2.62 -8.29 -9.67
CA SER A 53 -1.36 -7.81 -9.08
C SER A 53 -1.64 -6.70 -8.07
N SER A 54 -2.36 -5.66 -8.51
CA SER A 54 -2.99 -4.66 -7.64
C SER A 54 -4.30 -5.21 -7.07
N PHE A 55 -4.42 -5.29 -5.74
CA PHE A 55 -5.54 -5.94 -5.05
C PHE A 55 -6.31 -5.04 -4.09
N CYS A 56 -5.81 -3.83 -3.81
CA CYS A 56 -6.48 -2.84 -2.98
C CYS A 56 -6.18 -1.44 -3.54
N GLU A 57 -7.20 -0.63 -3.72
CA GLU A 57 -7.07 0.78 -4.13
C GLU A 57 -7.83 1.65 -3.13
N PHE A 58 -7.27 2.81 -2.80
CA PHE A 58 -7.85 3.72 -1.84
C PHE A 58 -7.41 5.16 -2.11
N ILE A 59 -8.24 6.12 -1.71
CA ILE A 59 -7.99 7.55 -1.86
C ILE A 59 -7.67 8.14 -0.49
N VAL A 60 -6.61 8.95 -0.39
CA VAL A 60 -6.25 9.75 0.81
C VAL A 60 -5.85 11.14 0.36
N ASP A 61 -6.37 12.20 0.97
CA ASP A 61 -6.11 13.59 0.58
C ASP A 61 -6.30 13.82 -0.95
N GLU A 62 -7.37 13.24 -1.51
CA GLU A 62 -7.71 13.27 -2.96
C GLU A 62 -6.70 12.54 -3.89
N GLN A 63 -5.71 11.85 -3.32
CA GLN A 63 -4.69 11.11 -4.07
C GLN A 63 -5.05 9.62 -4.10
N LEU A 64 -5.00 9.02 -5.28
CA LEU A 64 -5.18 7.58 -5.46
C LEU A 64 -3.91 6.83 -5.07
N PHE A 65 -4.07 5.81 -4.24
CA PHE A 65 -3.06 4.85 -3.85
C PHE A 65 -3.51 3.44 -4.22
N GLU A 66 -2.54 2.56 -4.46
CA GLU A 66 -2.79 1.14 -4.62
C GLU A 66 -1.84 0.29 -3.77
N ILE A 67 -2.21 -0.98 -3.64
CA ILE A 67 -1.42 -2.02 -3.01
C ILE A 67 -1.27 -3.17 -4.00
N GLU A 68 -0.02 -3.45 -4.34
CA GLU A 68 0.35 -4.44 -5.33
C GLU A 68 1.24 -5.53 -4.71
N GLU A 69 1.06 -6.78 -5.17
CA GLU A 69 2.01 -7.87 -4.95
C GLU A 69 2.78 -8.13 -6.25
N PRO A 70 3.99 -7.55 -6.41
CA PRO A 70 4.76 -7.73 -7.64
C PRO A 70 5.14 -9.21 -7.81
N PHE A 71 4.67 -9.83 -8.90
CA PHE A 71 5.07 -11.17 -9.35
C PHE A 71 4.86 -12.36 -8.39
N GLY A 72 3.94 -12.29 -7.43
CA GLY A 72 3.45 -13.45 -6.65
C GLY A 72 4.44 -14.19 -5.73
N ASP A 73 5.74 -13.88 -5.82
CA ASP A 73 6.83 -14.40 -4.97
C ASP A 73 7.74 -13.26 -4.45
N SER A 74 7.31 -12.01 -4.60
CA SER A 74 7.93 -10.95 -3.82
C SER A 74 7.55 -11.21 -2.36
N GLY A 75 8.52 -11.28 -1.45
CA GLY A 75 8.24 -11.36 -0.01
C GLY A 75 7.59 -10.09 0.57
N ARG A 76 7.02 -9.23 -0.28
CA ARG A 76 6.61 -7.88 0.03
C ARG A 76 5.43 -7.41 -0.81
N TYR A 77 4.59 -6.57 -0.22
CA TYR A 77 3.63 -5.75 -0.95
C TYR A 77 4.18 -4.36 -1.18
N TRP A 78 3.97 -3.82 -2.37
CA TRP A 78 4.23 -2.44 -2.73
C TRP A 78 3.00 -1.58 -2.40
N ILE A 79 3.21 -0.42 -1.77
CA ILE A 79 2.17 0.57 -1.48
C ILE A 79 2.67 1.92 -2.00
N GLY A 80 1.88 2.58 -2.84
CA GLY A 80 2.23 3.89 -3.35
C GLY A 80 1.14 4.55 -4.18
N PRO A 81 1.36 5.81 -4.57
CA PRO A 81 0.39 6.58 -5.34
C PRO A 81 0.36 6.17 -6.81
N VAL A 82 -0.79 6.34 -7.43
CA VAL A 82 -1.04 6.08 -8.86
C VAL A 82 -1.48 7.38 -9.54
N PRO A 83 -0.71 7.94 -10.50
CA PRO A 83 0.60 7.47 -10.96
C PRO A 83 1.71 7.68 -9.90
N PRO A 84 2.83 6.93 -9.97
CA PRO A 84 3.95 7.11 -9.06
C PRO A 84 4.51 8.54 -9.10
N ARG A 85 4.42 9.25 -7.97
CA ARG A 85 4.92 10.63 -7.81
C ARG A 85 5.16 10.95 -6.34
N PHE A 86 5.94 11.99 -6.08
CA PHE A 86 6.16 12.48 -4.72
C PHE A 86 4.89 13.14 -4.19
N LEU A 87 4.43 12.69 -3.03
CA LEU A 87 3.31 13.27 -2.31
C LEU A 87 3.63 13.24 -0.83
N ASP A 88 3.41 14.35 -0.13
CA ASP A 88 3.66 14.43 1.31
C ASP A 88 2.71 13.50 2.09
N VAL A 89 1.52 13.22 1.53
CA VAL A 89 0.59 12.22 2.08
C VAL A 89 1.16 10.79 2.08
N THR A 90 2.15 10.46 1.23
CA THR A 90 2.78 9.13 1.24
C THR A 90 3.45 8.83 2.58
N GLU A 91 3.99 9.84 3.27
CA GLU A 91 4.57 9.66 4.61
C GLU A 91 3.49 9.32 5.64
N LYS A 92 2.35 10.03 5.61
CA LYS A 92 1.20 9.73 6.47
C LYS A 92 0.70 8.31 6.27
N VAL A 93 0.58 7.88 5.01
CA VAL A 93 0.18 6.51 4.65
C VAL A 93 1.19 5.51 5.23
N ARG A 94 2.49 5.69 4.97
CA ARG A 94 3.56 4.83 5.51
C ARG A 94 3.51 4.72 7.03
N ASP A 95 3.31 5.83 7.73
CA ASP A 95 3.36 5.87 9.19
C ASP A 95 2.21 5.09 9.84
N VAL A 96 1.04 5.04 9.20
CA VAL A 96 -0.07 4.16 9.61
C VAL A 96 0.31 2.69 9.48
N PHE A 97 0.91 2.27 8.36
CA PHE A 97 1.41 0.91 8.20
C PHE A 97 2.52 0.57 9.19
N ARG A 98 3.46 1.49 9.42
CA ARG A 98 4.53 1.34 10.40
C ARG A 98 3.98 1.13 11.81
N SER A 99 2.91 1.85 12.17
CA SER A 99 2.25 1.77 13.48
C SER A 99 1.30 0.58 13.63
N ALA A 100 0.86 -0.05 12.53
CA ALA A 100 0.02 -1.23 12.57
C ALA A 100 0.77 -2.43 13.16
N LYS A 101 0.17 -3.10 14.16
CA LYS A 101 0.69 -4.35 14.74
C LYS A 101 0.57 -5.50 13.76
#